data_AF-A0A855N5U6-F1
#
_entry.id   AF-A0A855N5U6-F1
#
_cell.length_a   1.000
_cell.length_b   1.000
_cell.length_c   1.000
_cell.angle_alpha   90.00
_cell.angle_beta   90.00
_cell.angle_gamma   90.00
#
_symmetry.space_group_name_H-M   'P 1'
#
loop_
_entity.id
_entity.type
_entity.pdbx_description
1 polymer ?
#
loop_
_entity_poly.entity_id
_entity_poly.type
_entity_poly.pdbx_seq_one_letter_code
_entity_poly.pdbx_strand_id
1 'polypeptide(L)'
;MIQVWKLTKRHVDENAELPQIYKQIVTFSTCIGHGVGTIDFNEKIAEFDDEQWNKMLDSSDEYVKFKLGNVNKYFEVEILPVHAKVLKDKLPNSKFRDILSSLDEGYIVLKRAKNAQNQKRI
;
A
#
# COMPACT_ATOMS: atom_id res chain seq x y z
N MET A 1 7.26 9.09 10.29
CA MET A 1 6.85 7.69 10.52
C MET A 1 6.22 7.14 9.25
N ILE A 2 6.60 5.92 8.85
CA ILE A 2 6.06 5.19 7.71
C ILE A 2 5.18 4.05 8.21
N GLN A 3 3.94 4.01 7.75
CA GLN A 3 2.96 2.98 8.05
C GLN A 3 2.84 2.02 6.88
N VAL A 4 2.77 0.73 7.19
CA VAL A 4 2.61 -0.34 6.20
C VAL A 4 1.23 -0.95 6.35
N TRP A 5 0.44 -0.83 5.30
CA TRP A 5 -0.91 -1.36 5.22
C TRP A 5 -0.94 -2.50 4.20
N LYS A 6 -1.65 -3.58 4.50
CA LYS A 6 -1.81 -4.72 3.59
C LYS A 6 -3.29 -4.95 3.31
N LEU A 7 -3.62 -5.26 2.05
CA LEU A 7 -4.94 -5.75 1.69
C LEU A 7 -5.18 -7.10 2.37
N THR A 8 -6.19 -7.18 3.24
CA THR A 8 -6.53 -8.42 3.97
C THR A 8 -7.80 -9.06 3.45
N LYS A 9 -8.74 -8.25 2.95
CA LYS A 9 -10.01 -8.75 2.41
C LYS A 9 -10.47 -7.87 1.26
N ARG A 10 -10.96 -8.52 0.21
CA ARG A 10 -11.70 -7.89 -0.87
C ARG A 10 -13.13 -8.38 -0.80
N HIS A 11 -14.07 -7.45 -0.67
CA HIS A 11 -15.49 -7.76 -0.76
C HIS A 11 -15.98 -7.36 -2.15
N VAL A 12 -16.52 -8.34 -2.87
CA VAL A 12 -17.26 -8.13 -4.11
C VAL A 12 -18.73 -8.34 -3.74
N ASP A 13 -19.60 -7.40 -4.11
CA ASP A 13 -21.03 -7.65 -3.98
C ASP A 13 -21.44 -8.65 -5.07
N GLU A 14 -21.51 -9.93 -4.70
CA GLU A 14 -21.85 -11.03 -5.60
C GLU A 14 -23.36 -11.13 -5.87
N ASN A 15 -24.16 -10.18 -5.39
CA ASN A 15 -25.61 -10.30 -5.37
C ASN A 15 -26.22 -10.16 -6.78
N ALA A 16 -26.26 -11.30 -7.49
CA ALA A 16 -26.74 -11.44 -8.86
C ALA A 16 -28.20 -10.99 -9.03
N GLU A 17 -29.00 -11.05 -7.95
CA GLU A 17 -30.43 -10.73 -7.96
C GLU A 17 -30.75 -9.25 -7.70
N LEU A 18 -29.76 -8.39 -7.47
CA LEU A 18 -30.03 -6.97 -7.28
C LEU A 18 -30.70 -6.35 -8.53
N PRO A 19 -31.80 -5.60 -8.35
CA PRO A 19 -32.34 -4.74 -9.39
C PRO A 19 -31.28 -3.82 -10.01
N GLN A 20 -31.40 -3.55 -11.32
CA GLN A 20 -30.39 -2.85 -12.11
C GLN A 20 -29.96 -1.50 -11.52
N ILE A 21 -30.89 -0.75 -10.93
CA ILE A 21 -30.64 0.55 -10.30
C ILE A 21 -29.65 0.44 -9.11
N TYR A 22 -29.73 -0.63 -8.32
CA TYR A 22 -28.84 -0.85 -7.18
C TYR A 22 -27.47 -1.37 -7.61
N LYS A 23 -27.40 -2.18 -8.66
CA LYS A 23 -26.13 -2.59 -9.27
C LYS A 23 -25.31 -1.39 -9.75
N GLN A 24 -25.97 -0.38 -10.33
CA GLN A 24 -25.32 0.87 -10.73
C GLN A 24 -24.82 1.69 -9.54
N ILE A 25 -25.58 1.75 -8.43
CA ILE A 25 -25.14 2.42 -7.20
C ILE A 25 -23.93 1.69 -6.60
N VAL A 26 -23.98 0.36 -6.46
CA VAL A 26 -22.85 -0.44 -5.96
C VAL A 26 -21.63 -0.24 -6.85
N THR A 27 -21.80 -0.32 -8.17
CA THR A 27 -20.73 -0.06 -9.14
C THR A 27 -20.17 1.35 -8.95
N PHE A 28 -21.00 2.39 -8.94
CA PHE A 28 -20.57 3.76 -8.73
C PHE A 28 -19.80 3.95 -7.41
N SER A 29 -20.34 3.41 -6.30
CA SER A 29 -19.73 3.47 -4.98
C SER A 29 -18.42 2.69 -4.87
N THR A 30 -18.22 1.66 -5.70
CA THR A 30 -17.01 0.83 -5.77
C THR A 30 -16.10 1.16 -6.96
N CYS A 31 -16.48 2.14 -7.80
CA CYS A 31 -15.72 2.62 -8.95
C CYS A 31 -14.66 3.67 -8.60
N ILE A 32 -14.60 4.11 -7.34
CA ILE A 32 -13.61 5.09 -6.89
C ILE A 32 -12.35 4.33 -6.44
N GLY A 33 -11.39 4.14 -7.36
CA GLY A 33 -10.09 3.52 -7.06
C GLY A 33 -9.66 2.42 -8.04
N HIS A 34 -8.51 1.79 -7.81
CA HIS A 34 -7.99 0.66 -8.60
C HIS A 34 -8.65 -0.66 -8.18
N GLY A 35 -9.93 -0.84 -8.53
CA GLY A 35 -10.70 -2.03 -8.12
C GLY A 35 -12.19 -1.92 -8.34
N VAL A 36 -12.61 -1.49 -9.54
CA VAL A 36 -14.03 -1.32 -9.92
C VAL A 36 -14.88 -2.52 -9.47
N GLY A 37 -15.92 -2.27 -8.70
CA GLY A 37 -16.81 -3.34 -8.21
C GLY A 37 -16.41 -3.97 -6.88
N THR A 38 -15.31 -3.53 -6.27
CA THR A 38 -14.75 -4.18 -5.08
C THR A 38 -14.45 -3.21 -3.94
N ILE A 39 -14.74 -3.61 -2.70
CA ILE A 39 -14.38 -2.88 -1.48
C ILE A 39 -13.15 -3.56 -0.87
N ASP A 40 -12.05 -2.83 -0.83
CA ASP A 40 -10.78 -3.28 -0.26
C ASP A 40 -10.67 -2.91 1.22
N PHE A 41 -10.43 -3.91 2.06
CA PHE A 41 -10.13 -3.73 3.48
C PHE A 41 -8.64 -3.87 3.70
N ASN A 42 -8.04 -2.81 4.24
CA ASN A 42 -6.62 -2.74 4.52
C ASN A 42 -6.38 -2.69 6.03
N GLU A 43 -5.39 -3.44 6.50
CA GLU A 43 -4.96 -3.42 7.91
C GLU A 43 -3.52 -2.91 8.04
N LYS A 44 -3.27 -2.13 9.10
CA LYS A 44 -1.91 -1.68 9.45
C LYS A 44 -1.15 -2.85 10.06
N ILE A 45 -0.19 -3.38 9.33
CA ILE A 45 0.59 -4.56 9.75
C ILE A 45 1.97 -4.21 10.31
N ALA A 46 2.48 -3.01 10.01
CA ALA A 46 3.72 -2.52 10.57
C ALA A 46 3.81 -1.00 10.56
N GLU A 47 4.77 -0.50 11.34
CA GLU A 47 5.10 0.91 11.44
C GLU A 47 6.61 1.01 11.67
N PHE A 48 7.23 1.98 10.99
CA PHE A 48 8.65 2.27 11.06
C PHE A 48 8.84 3.74 11.37
N ASP A 49 9.74 4.05 12.30
CA ASP A 49 10.18 5.43 12.49
C ASP A 49 11.02 5.91 11.29
N ASP A 50 11.25 7.22 11.21
CA ASP A 50 11.96 7.81 10.07
C ASP A 50 13.45 7.40 10.05
N GLU A 51 14.06 7.13 11.21
CA GLU A 51 15.47 6.74 11.29
C GLU A 51 15.68 5.30 10.77
N GLN A 52 14.87 4.36 11.24
CA GLN A 52 14.82 2.98 10.78
C GLN A 52 14.56 2.91 9.27
N TRP A 53 13.59 3.69 8.79
CA TRP A 53 13.23 3.70 7.38
C TRP A 53 14.34 4.26 6.50
N ASN A 54 14.91 5.41 6.89
CA ASN A 54 16.00 6.03 6.13
C ASN A 54 17.26 5.16 6.13
N LYS A 55 17.60 4.54 7.27
CA LYS A 55 18.73 3.60 7.34
C LYS A 55 18.55 2.41 6.40
N MET A 56 17.33 1.87 6.30
CA MET A 56 17.01 0.81 5.33
C MET A 56 17.19 1.30 3.89
N LEU A 57 16.67 2.49 3.56
CA LEU A 57 16.81 3.06 2.22
C LEU A 57 18.27 3.33 1.86
N ASP A 58 19.05 3.95 2.76
CA ASP A 58 20.42 4.37 2.51
C ASP A 58 21.35 3.19 2.22
N SER A 59 21.11 2.07 2.91
CA SER A 59 21.83 0.80 2.73
C SER A 59 21.37 -0.03 1.52
N SER A 60 20.36 0.43 0.77
CA SER A 60 19.77 -0.30 -0.36
C SER A 60 20.19 0.25 -1.72
N ASP A 61 19.90 -0.53 -2.77
CA ASP A 61 20.18 -0.16 -4.16
C ASP A 61 19.25 0.94 -4.71
N GLU A 62 19.55 1.39 -5.93
CA GLU A 62 18.82 2.49 -6.58
C GLU A 62 17.34 2.15 -6.84
N TYR A 63 17.00 0.88 -7.12
CA TYR A 63 15.62 0.48 -7.36
C TYR A 63 14.78 0.55 -6.08
N VAL A 64 15.33 0.08 -4.95
CA VAL A 64 14.68 0.18 -3.66
C VAL A 64 14.48 1.65 -3.28
N LYS A 65 15.51 2.48 -3.43
CA LYS A 65 15.43 3.93 -3.17
C LYS A 65 14.38 4.60 -4.05
N PHE A 66 14.33 4.27 -5.34
CA PHE A 66 13.32 4.79 -6.25
C PHE A 66 11.91 4.37 -5.82
N LYS A 67 11.64 3.07 -5.66
CA LYS A 67 10.28 2.59 -5.41
C LYS A 67 9.78 2.96 -4.01
N LEU A 68 10.59 2.73 -2.97
CA LEU A 68 10.20 2.94 -1.58
C LEU A 68 10.40 4.39 -1.13
N GLY A 69 11.47 5.05 -1.58
CA GLY A 69 11.74 6.45 -1.23
C GLY A 69 10.70 7.42 -1.78
N ASN A 70 9.98 7.03 -2.83
CA ASN A 70 8.83 7.76 -3.36
C ASN A 70 7.73 8.01 -2.32
N VAL A 71 7.64 7.22 -1.24
CA VAL A 71 6.69 7.48 -0.14
C VAL A 71 6.95 8.84 0.53
N ASN A 72 8.18 9.33 0.48
CA ASN A 72 8.53 10.65 1.04
C ASN A 72 8.07 11.80 0.16
N LYS A 73 7.89 11.56 -1.15
CA LYS A 73 7.47 12.56 -2.13
C LYS A 73 5.96 12.56 -2.34
N TYR A 74 5.38 11.37 -2.47
CA TYR A 74 3.98 11.18 -2.82
C TYR A 74 3.09 10.89 -1.61
N PHE A 75 3.67 10.77 -0.41
CA PHE A 75 3.01 10.43 0.86
C PHE A 75 2.38 9.03 0.90
N GLU A 76 2.09 8.44 -0.26
CA GLU A 76 1.53 7.13 -0.42
C GLU A 76 2.18 6.43 -1.61
N VAL A 77 2.55 5.16 -1.44
CA VAL A 77 3.07 4.30 -2.51
C VAL A 77 2.47 2.91 -2.40
N GLU A 78 1.99 2.41 -3.52
CA GLU A 78 1.50 1.03 -3.65
C GLU A 78 2.60 0.09 -4.15
N ILE A 79 2.65 -1.10 -3.55
CA ILE A 79 3.57 -2.18 -3.88
C ILE A 79 2.74 -3.42 -4.24
N LEU A 80 2.73 -3.72 -5.54
CA LEU A 80 2.15 -4.94 -6.11
C LEU A 80 3.08 -6.15 -5.91
N PRO A 81 2.58 -7.40 -6.00
CA PRO A 81 3.37 -8.62 -5.79
C PRO A 81 4.60 -8.70 -6.68
N VAL A 82 4.50 -8.24 -7.94
CA VAL A 82 5.65 -8.20 -8.88
C VAL A 82 6.78 -7.32 -8.35
N HIS A 83 6.43 -6.16 -7.77
CA HIS A 83 7.42 -5.28 -7.16
C HIS A 83 7.93 -5.83 -5.82
N ALA A 84 7.06 -6.44 -5.02
CA ALA A 84 7.46 -7.04 -3.74
C ALA A 84 8.51 -8.13 -3.92
N LYS A 85 8.38 -8.98 -4.95
CA LYS A 85 9.40 -9.99 -5.29
C LYS A 85 10.76 -9.36 -5.58
N VAL A 86 10.80 -8.34 -6.44
CA VAL A 86 12.05 -7.64 -6.80
C VAL A 86 12.65 -6.92 -5.60
N LEU A 87 11.82 -6.27 -4.78
CA LEU A 87 12.27 -5.54 -3.59
C LEU A 87 12.82 -6.48 -2.51
N LYS A 88 12.18 -7.63 -2.29
CA LYS A 88 12.63 -8.64 -1.33
C LYS A 88 14.07 -9.07 -1.57
N ASP A 89 14.43 -9.32 -2.82
CA ASP A 89 15.76 -9.81 -3.19
C ASP A 89 16.85 -8.74 -3.05
N LYS A 90 16.46 -7.46 -3.14
CA LYS A 90 17.36 -6.29 -3.05
C LYS A 90 17.46 -5.70 -1.65
N LEU A 91 16.56 -6.08 -0.75
CA LEU A 91 16.54 -5.58 0.63
C LEU A 91 17.42 -6.44 1.56
N PRO A 92 18.14 -5.81 2.50
CA PRO A 92 18.81 -6.53 3.58
C PRO A 92 17.79 -7.29 4.44
N ASN A 93 18.27 -8.27 5.19
CA ASN A 93 17.42 -9.03 6.10
C ASN A 93 16.77 -8.09 7.13
N SER A 94 15.45 -7.93 7.04
CA SER A 94 14.72 -6.90 7.78
C SER A 94 13.24 -7.29 7.91
N LYS A 95 12.58 -6.74 8.93
CA LYS A 95 11.14 -6.95 9.13
C LYS A 95 10.31 -6.59 7.88
N PHE A 96 10.73 -5.57 7.13
CA PHE A 96 10.03 -5.17 5.91
C PHE A 96 10.19 -6.19 4.78
N ARG A 97 11.37 -6.81 4.65
CA ARG A 97 11.60 -7.92 3.72
C ARG A 97 10.71 -9.13 4.03
N ASP A 98 10.50 -9.45 5.30
CA ASP A 98 9.61 -10.54 5.71
C ASP A 98 8.16 -10.25 5.33
N ILE A 99 7.72 -9.00 5.53
CA ILE A 99 6.39 -8.53 5.10
C ILE A 99 6.21 -8.71 3.59
N LEU A 100 7.18 -8.26 2.78
CA LEU A 100 7.13 -8.40 1.33
C LEU A 100 7.13 -9.87 0.87
N SER A 101 7.78 -10.75 1.63
CA SER A 101 7.81 -12.19 1.34
C SER A 101 6.45 -12.86 1.52
N SER A 102 5.53 -12.25 2.28
CA SER A 102 4.16 -12.73 2.51
C SER A 102 3.14 -12.22 1.48
N LEU A 103 3.58 -11.46 0.47
CA LEU A 103 2.69 -10.83 -0.51
C LEU A 103 2.63 -11.64 -1.81
N ASP A 104 1.77 -12.65 -1.83
CA ASP A 104 1.48 -13.44 -3.03
C ASP A 104 0.36 -12.82 -3.90
N GLU A 105 -0.62 -12.16 -3.27
CA GLU A 105 -1.76 -11.51 -3.90
C GLU A 105 -2.08 -10.15 -3.26
N GLY A 106 -2.92 -9.34 -3.92
CA GLY A 106 -3.31 -8.01 -3.43
C GLY A 106 -2.22 -6.96 -3.58
N TYR A 107 -2.07 -6.09 -2.59
CA TYR A 107 -1.03 -5.06 -2.56
C TYR A 107 -0.69 -4.63 -1.11
N ILE A 108 0.45 -3.96 -0.99
CA ILE A 108 0.85 -3.23 0.22
C ILE A 108 0.83 -1.73 -0.09
N VAL A 109 0.31 -0.93 0.85
CA VAL A 109 0.37 0.52 0.78
C VAL A 109 1.29 1.04 1.86
N LEU A 110 2.31 1.78 1.44
CA LEU A 110 3.13 2.58 2.33
C LEU A 110 2.50 3.96 2.47
N LYS A 111 2.28 4.40 3.71
CA LYS A 111 1.75 5.74 4.01
C LYS A 111 2.69 6.48 4.92
N ARG A 112 3.05 7.71 4.55
CA ARG A 112 3.75 8.61 5.46
C ARG A 112 2.72 9.29 6.36
N ALA A 113 2.87 9.13 7.66
CA ALA A 113 2.03 9.82 8.63
C ALA A 113 2.16 11.34 8.43
N LYS A 114 1.04 12.05 8.38
CA LYS A 114 1.05 13.52 8.31
C LYS A 114 1.50 14.07 9.65
N ASN A 115 2.73 14.57 9.73
CA ASN A 115 3.18 15.38 10.87
C ASN A 115 2.51 16.76 10.79
N ALA A 116 2.16 17.35 11.94
CA ALA A 116 1.48 18.65 12.06
C ALA A 116 2.17 19.81 11.31
N GLN A 117 3.46 19.69 11.00
CA GLN A 117 4.23 20.68 10.24
C GLN A 117 3.87 20.72 8.73
N ASN A 118 3.27 19.67 8.16
CA ASN A 118 2.91 19.62 6.75
C ASN A 118 1.58 20.32 6.41
N GLN A 119 0.89 20.90 7.39
CA GLN A 119 -0.35 21.66 7.17
C GLN A 119 -0.11 23.10 6.68
N LYS A 120 1.12 23.62 6.72
CA LYS A 120 1.44 25.01 6.38
C LYS A 120 1.83 25.25 4.91
N ARG A 121 1.66 24.26 4.03
CA ARG A 121 1.92 24.40 2.59
C ARG A 121 0.68 23.97 1.81
N ILE A 122 -0.36 24.80 1.90
CA ILE A 122 -1.39 24.97 0.88
C ILE A 122 -1.54 26.48 0.70
#